data_AF-T1A0T2-F1
#
_entry.id   AF-T1A0T2-F1
#
_cell.length_a   1.000
_cell.length_b   1.000
_cell.length_c   1.000
_cell.angle_alpha   90.00
_cell.angle_beta   90.00
_cell.angle_gamma   90.00
#
_symmetry.space_group_name_H-M   'P 1'
#
loop_
_entity.id
_entity.type
_entity.pdbx_description
1 polymer ?
#
loop_
_entity_poly.entity_id
_entity_poly.type
_entity_poly.pdbx_seq_one_letter_code
_entity_poly.pdbx_strand_id
1 'polypeptide(L)' 'MVSGEWTGTMVLTEPQAGSDLAQVRARALPEADHYRLFGQKIFIT' A
#
# COMPACT_ATOMS: atom_id res chain seq x y z
N MET A 1 -0.57 13.71 11.99
CA MET A 1 -1.45 12.60 12.42
C MET A 1 -2.04 12.82 13.81
N VAL A 2 -1.26 12.97 14.90
CA VAL A 2 -1.84 13.38 16.22
C VAL A 2 -2.09 14.89 16.29
N SER A 3 -1.15 15.70 15.77
CA SER A 3 -1.28 17.16 15.67
C SER A 3 -2.19 17.65 14.54
N GLY A 4 -2.63 16.76 13.64
CA GLY A 4 -3.40 17.12 12.43
C GLY A 4 -2.60 17.76 11.28
N GLU A 5 -1.31 18.06 11.46
CA GLU A 5 -0.47 18.69 10.42
C GLU A 5 -0.33 17.83 9.14
N TRP A 6 -0.31 16.51 9.32
CA TRP A 6 -0.21 15.54 8.24
C TRP A 6 -1.39 14.57 8.27
N THR A 7 -2.02 14.39 7.11
CA THR A 7 -3.04 13.36 6.88
C THR A 7 -2.38 12.00 6.67
N GLY A 8 -3.13 10.94 6.94
CA GLY A 8 -2.71 9.57 6.69
C GLY A 8 -3.78 8.83 5.90
N THR A 9 -3.37 7.85 5.10
CA THR A 9 -4.28 6.94 4.41
C THR A 9 -3.74 5.52 4.46
N MET A 10 -4.64 4.55 4.29
CA MET A 10 -4.30 3.13 4.20
C MET A 10 -4.39 2.66 2.76
N VAL A 11 -3.30 2.10 2.24
CA VAL A 11 -3.15 1.75 0.82
C VAL A 11 -3.11 0.23 0.62
N LEU A 12 -4.21 -0.45 0.97
CA LEU A 12 -4.25 -1.93 1.08
C LEU A 12 -4.86 -2.62 -0.14
N THR A 13 -6.08 -2.25 -0.51
CA THR A 13 -6.91 -2.96 -1.50
C THR A 13 -6.33 -2.97 -2.91
N GLU A 14 -6.37 -4.13 -3.57
CA GLU A 14 -5.99 -4.34 -4.98
C GLU A 14 -7.21 -4.79 -5.80
N PRO A 15 -7.22 -4.63 -7.14
CA PRO A 15 -8.34 -5.06 -7.99
C PRO A 15 -8.83 -6.48 -7.74
N GLN A 16 -7.93 -7.39 -7.40
CA GLN A 16 -8.22 -8.80 -7.10
C GLN A 16 -8.23 -9.15 -5.61
N ALA A 17 -7.89 -8.21 -4.71
CA ALA A 17 -7.74 -8.48 -3.27
C ALA A 17 -8.37 -7.36 -2.43
N GLY A 18 -9.61 -7.61 -1.98
CA GLY A 18 -10.37 -6.77 -1.04
C GLY A 18 -10.52 -7.45 0.31
N SER A 19 -11.60 -8.21 0.52
CA SER A 19 -11.85 -8.91 1.79
C SER A 19 -10.75 -9.90 2.16
N ASP A 20 -10.16 -10.58 1.17
CA ASP A 20 -9.00 -11.46 1.36
C ASP A 20 -7.70 -10.72 1.03
N LEU A 21 -7.20 -9.93 2.00
CA LEU A 21 -5.94 -9.20 1.87
C LEU A 21 -4.71 -10.11 1.86
N ALA A 22 -4.82 -11.39 2.23
CA ALA A 22 -3.68 -12.30 2.14
C ALA A 22 -3.24 -12.54 0.68
N GLN A 23 -4.11 -12.24 -0.29
CA GLN A 23 -3.88 -12.37 -1.73
C GLN A 23 -3.26 -11.13 -2.39
N VAL A 24 -2.78 -10.14 -1.62
CA VAL A 24 -2.07 -8.99 -2.20
C VAL A 24 -0.87 -9.45 -3.03
N ARG A 25 -0.69 -8.81 -4.17
CA ARG A 25 0.40 -9.09 -5.11
C ARG A 25 1.43 -7.98 -5.16
N ALA A 26 1.16 -6.83 -4.55
CA ALA A 26 2.16 -5.76 -4.44
C ALA A 26 3.46 -6.31 -3.83
N ARG A 27 4.60 -5.95 -4.43
CA ARG A 27 5.92 -6.43 -4.02
C ARG A 27 6.84 -5.27 -3.70
N ALA A 28 7.67 -5.46 -2.69
CA ALA A 28 8.78 -4.60 -2.38
C ALA A 28 10.08 -5.33 -2.77
N LEU A 29 10.81 -4.80 -3.75
CA LEU A 29 12.12 -5.31 -4.12
C LEU A 29 13.19 -4.48 -3.39
N PRO A 30 14.12 -5.08 -2.65
CA PRO A 30 15.19 -4.33 -2.00
C PRO A 30 16.12 -3.70 -3.05
N GLU A 31 16.43 -2.42 -2.88
CA GLU A 31 17.33 -1.65 -3.74
C GLU A 31 18.24 -0.78 -2.85
N ALA A 32 19.42 -1.32 -2.54
CA ALA A 32 20.39 -0.72 -1.62
C ALA A 32 19.76 -0.33 -0.25
N ASP A 33 19.54 0.97 -0.03
CA ASP A 33 19.03 1.56 1.21
C ASP A 33 17.51 1.73 1.24
N HIS A 34 16.80 1.36 0.17
CA HIS A 34 15.35 1.50 0.05
C HIS A 34 14.69 0.27 -0.59
N TYR A 35 13.38 0.34 -0.77
CA TYR A 35 12.62 -0.66 -1.50
C TYR A 35 11.93 -0.04 -2.70
N ARG A 36 12.00 -0.72 -3.83
CA ARG A 36 11.22 -0.40 -5.01
C ARG A 36 9.89 -1.15 -4.98
N LEU A 37 8.79 -0.41 -4.94
CA LEU A 37 7.44 -0.95 -4.84
C LEU A 37 6.83 -1.18 -6.22
N PHE A 38 6.16 -2.32 -6.42
CA PHE A 38 5.44 -2.67 -7.63
C PHE A 38 4.04 -3.15 -7.29
N GLY A 39 3.02 -2.65 -7.99
CA GLY A 39 1.64 -3.06 -7.82
C GLY A 39 0.67 -1.92 -8.11
N GLN A 40 -0.62 -2.22 -8.05
CA GLN A 40 -1.69 -1.24 -8.18
C GLN A 40 -2.61 -1.32 -6.96
N LYS A 41 -3.10 -0.16 -6.53
CA LYS A 41 -4.04 -0.04 -5.42
C LYS A 41 -5.29 0.70 -5.89
N ILE A 42 -6.43 0.35 -5.31
CA ILE A 42 -7.73 0.94 -5.64
C ILE A 42 -8.50 1.27 -4.38
N PHE A 43 -9.49 2.17 -4.49
CA PHE A 43 -10.32 2.62 -3.37
C PHE A 43 -9.53 3.27 -2.24
N ILE A 44 -8.53 4.08 -2.59
CA ILE A 44 -7.71 4.84 -1.63
C ILE A 44 -8.38 6.19 -1.38
N THR A 45 -8.59 6.53 -0.09
CA THR A 45 -9.17 7.81 0.36
C THR A 45 -8.09 8.76 0.86
#